data_AF-A0A848WWA8-F1
#
_entry.id   AF-A0A848WWA8-F1
#
_cell.length_a   1.000
_cell.length_b   1.000
_cell.length_c   1.000
_cell.angle_alpha   90.00
_cell.angle_beta   90.00
_cell.angle_gamma   90.00
#
_symmetry.space_group_name_H-M   'P 1'
#
loop_
_entity.id
_entity.type
_entity.pdbx_description
1 polymer ?
#
loop_
_entity_poly.entity_id
_entity_poly.type
_entity_poly.pdbx_seq_one_letter_code
_entity_poly.pdbx_strand_id
1 'polypeptide(L)'
;MARPKNTLKTVQITVSTTEQVKDVLDVLTNTGMYGKNVAETAQRLLLEKIRDLAKDGLAPMPAFAPSGPTPPPDEKQGGPE
;
A
#
# COMPACT_ATOMS: atom_id res chain seq x y z
N MET A 1 -10.57 -1.26 -31.06
CA MET A 1 -9.36 -0.78 -30.35
C MET A 1 -9.25 -1.52 -29.03
N ALA A 2 -8.19 -2.32 -28.84
CA ALA A 2 -7.99 -3.07 -27.59
C ALA A 2 -7.67 -2.09 -26.46
N ARG A 3 -8.40 -2.19 -25.33
CA ARG A 3 -8.06 -1.45 -24.11
C ARG A 3 -6.60 -1.74 -23.74
N PRO A 4 -5.79 -0.73 -23.38
CA PRO A 4 -4.45 -0.97 -22.87
C PRO A 4 -4.53 -1.95 -21.69
N LYS A 5 -3.84 -3.09 -21.80
CA LYS A 5 -3.74 -4.07 -20.71
C LYS A 5 -3.11 -3.35 -19.53
N ASN A 6 -3.81 -3.36 -18.39
CA ASN A 6 -3.36 -2.76 -17.15
C ASN A 6 -1.91 -3.19 -16.85
N THR A 7 -0.96 -2.24 -16.88
CA THR A 7 0.48 -2.48 -16.72
C THR A 7 0.90 -2.49 -15.24
N LEU A 8 -0.03 -2.23 -14.33
CA LEU A 8 0.22 -2.30 -12.89
C LEU A 8 0.15 -3.75 -12.42
N LYS A 9 1.27 -4.24 -11.86
CA LYS A 9 1.31 -5.55 -11.19
C LYS A 9 0.36 -5.52 -10.00
N THR A 10 -0.83 -6.08 -10.18
CA THR A 10 -1.80 -6.25 -9.11
C THR A 10 -1.45 -7.53 -8.37
N VAL A 11 -1.05 -7.41 -7.11
CA VAL A 11 -0.79 -8.56 -6.24
C VAL A 11 -2.03 -8.76 -5.37
N GLN A 12 -2.61 -9.95 -5.41
CA GLN A 12 -3.71 -10.33 -4.52
C GLN A 12 -3.15 -10.71 -3.15
N ILE A 13 -3.73 -10.15 -2.09
CA ILE A 13 -3.36 -10.46 -0.71
C ILE A 13 -4.55 -11.19 -0.08
N THR A 14 -4.31 -12.37 0.49
CA THR A 14 -5.32 -13.12 1.26
C THR A 14 -5.10 -12.85 2.74
N VAL A 15 -6.10 -12.30 3.43
CA VAL A 15 -6.02 -11.97 4.86
C VAL A 15 -6.75 -13.04 5.65
N SER A 16 -6.03 -13.75 6.51
CA SER A 16 -6.62 -14.66 7.50
C SER A 16 -6.79 -13.91 8.81
N THR A 17 -7.99 -13.98 9.38
CA THR A 17 -8.37 -13.21 10.56
C THR A 17 -9.39 -13.99 11.39
N THR A 18 -9.57 -13.60 12.65
CA THR A 18 -10.54 -14.22 13.56
C THR A 18 -11.99 -13.93 13.12
N GLU A 19 -12.92 -14.80 13.53
CA GLU A 19 -14.34 -14.67 13.19
C GLU A 19 -14.94 -13.35 13.70
N GLN A 20 -14.53 -12.89 14.88
CA GLN A 20 -14.99 -11.62 15.44
C GLN A 20 -14.65 -10.43 14.55
N VAL A 21 -13.44 -10.42 13.98
CA VAL A 21 -13.01 -9.33 13.09
C VAL A 21 -13.75 -9.40 11.75
N LYS A 22 -14.04 -10.61 11.24
CA LYS A 22 -14.88 -10.78 10.05
C LYS A 22 -16.28 -10.19 10.27
N ASP A 23 -16.89 -10.47 11.42
CA ASP A 23 -18.22 -9.97 11.77
C ASP A 23 -18.24 -8.43 11.83
N VAL A 24 -17.24 -7.84 12.48
CA VAL A 24 -17.05 -6.38 12.51
C VAL A 24 -16.92 -5.80 11.10
N LEU A 25 -16.13 -6.42 10.23
CA LEU A 25 -15.99 -5.97 8.83
C LEU A 25 -17.31 -6.08 8.05
N ASP A 26 -18.13 -7.08 8.33
CA ASP A 26 -19.45 -7.25 7.72
C ASP A 26 -20.41 -6.15 8.16
N VAL A 27 -20.49 -5.87 9.47
CA VAL A 27 -21.27 -4.75 10.01
C VAL A 27 -20.81 -3.43 9.40
N LEU A 28 -19.50 -3.17 9.35
CA LEU A 28 -18.94 -1.95 8.76
C LEU A 28 -19.22 -1.84 7.25
N THR A 29 -19.27 -2.96 6.53
CA THR A 29 -19.67 -2.97 5.12
C THR A 29 -21.16 -2.61 4.99
N ASN A 30 -22.02 -3.15 5.85
CA ASN A 30 -23.46 -2.84 5.85
C ASN A 30 -23.77 -1.38 6.21
N THR A 31 -22.89 -0.69 6.95
CA THR A 31 -23.04 0.76 7.19
C THR A 31 -22.86 1.60 5.91
N GLY A 32 -22.29 1.03 4.84
CA GLY A 32 -22.06 1.71 3.57
C GLY A 32 -20.93 2.73 3.57
N MET A 33 -20.22 2.91 4.69
CA MET A 33 -19.19 3.94 4.86
C MET A 33 -17.85 3.60 4.20
N TYR A 34 -17.52 2.31 4.08
CA TYR A 34 -16.17 1.86 3.69
C TYR A 34 -16.10 1.25 2.29
N GLY A 35 -16.94 0.27 1.98
CA GLY A 35 -16.91 -0.48 0.72
C GLY A 35 -18.22 -1.23 0.46
N LYS A 36 -18.33 -1.86 -0.71
CA LYS A 36 -19.53 -2.64 -1.10
C LYS A 36 -19.43 -4.10 -0.67
N ASN A 37 -18.25 -4.54 -0.28
CA ASN A 37 -17.99 -5.88 0.23
C ASN A 37 -16.94 -5.83 1.35
N VAL A 38 -16.87 -6.93 2.11
CA VAL A 38 -15.95 -7.11 3.24
C VAL A 38 -14.48 -6.90 2.85
N ALA A 39 -14.10 -7.30 1.63
CA ALA A 39 -12.73 -7.18 1.13
C ALA A 39 -12.32 -5.71 0.90
N GLU A 40 -13.20 -4.91 0.27
CA GLU A 40 -12.99 -3.48 0.06
C GLU A 40 -12.93 -2.73 1.39
N THR A 41 -13.83 -3.07 2.32
CA THR A 41 -13.83 -2.52 3.68
C THR A 41 -12.52 -2.82 4.40
N ALA A 42 -12.07 -4.09 4.36
CA ALA A 42 -10.79 -4.49 4.96
C ALA A 42 -9.60 -3.77 4.33
N GLN A 43 -9.56 -3.65 3.00
CA GLN A 43 -8.51 -2.95 2.29
C GLN A 43 -8.42 -1.48 2.73
N ARG A 44 -9.56 -0.80 2.85
CA ARG A 44 -9.62 0.61 3.21
C ARG A 44 -9.14 0.86 4.63
N LEU A 45 -9.62 0.06 5.59
CA LEU A 45 -9.18 0.12 6.98
C LEU A 45 -7.69 -0.18 7.13
N LEU A 46 -7.19 -1.16 6.38
CA LEU A 46 -5.77 -1.52 6.38
C LEU A 46 -4.92 -0.35 5.85
N LEU A 47 -5.35 0.31 4.78
CA LEU A 47 -4.66 1.48 4.24
C LEU A 47 -4.67 2.68 5.19
N GLU A 48 -5.80 2.95 5.85
CA GLU A 48 -5.88 3.98 6.89
C GLU A 48 -4.92 3.67 8.04
N LYS A 49 -4.88 2.42 8.52
CA LYS A 49 -4.00 2.05 9.62
C LYS A 49 -2.52 2.08 9.25
N ILE A 50 -2.16 1.68 8.03
CA ILE A 50 -0.78 1.85 7.53
C ILE A 50 -0.40 3.33 7.51
N ARG A 51 -1.30 4.21 7.06
CA ARG A 51 -1.03 5.65 7.00
C ARG A 51 -0.86 6.26 8.38
N ASP A 52 -1.66 5.80 9.35
CA ASP A 52 -1.56 6.17 10.76
C ASP A 52 -0.23 5.71 11.36
N LEU A 53 0.10 4.42 11.23
CA LEU A 53 1.38 3.86 11.69
C LEU A 53 2.61 4.51 11.02
N ALA A 54 2.50 4.93 9.75
CA ALA A 54 3.54 5.67 9.06
C ALA A 54 3.71 7.10 9.62
N LYS A 55 2.63 7.74 10.07
CA LYS A 55 2.71 9.04 10.76
C LYS A 55 3.34 8.92 12.14
N ASP A 56 3.03 7.86 12.87
CA ASP A 56 3.63 7.55 14.17
C ASP A 56 5.08 7.03 14.07
N GLY A 57 5.62 6.86 12.85
CA GLY A 57 6.98 6.38 12.62
C GLY A 57 7.19 4.89 12.91
N LEU A 58 6.11 4.13 13.14
CA LEU A 58 6.13 2.70 13.47
C LEU A 58 6.09 1.79 12.24
N ALA A 59 5.63 2.30 11.10
CA ALA A 59 5.72 1.61 9.82
C ALA A 59 6.78 2.28 8.95
N PRO A 60 7.65 1.52 8.24
CA PRO A 60 8.43 2.11 7.17
C PRO A 60 7.41 2.64 6.17
N MET A 61 7.31 3.97 6.07
CA MET A 61 6.66 4.58 4.92
C MET A 61 7.35 3.94 3.72
N PRO A 62 6.62 3.30 2.78
CA PRO A 62 7.27 2.89 1.56
C PRO A 62 7.78 4.20 0.97
N ALA A 63 9.07 4.48 1.16
CA ALA A 63 9.83 5.18 0.18
C ALA A 63 9.47 4.40 -1.07
N PHE A 64 8.64 5.01 -1.91
CA PHE A 64 8.57 4.62 -3.30
C PHE A 64 10.03 4.74 -3.74
N ALA A 65 10.82 3.69 -3.56
CA ALA A 65 12.08 3.55 -4.21
C ALA A 65 11.61 3.40 -5.65
N PRO A 66 11.73 4.42 -6.52
CA PRO A 66 11.70 4.10 -7.92
C PRO A 66 12.78 3.03 -8.05
N SER A 67 12.37 1.79 -8.34
CA SER A 67 13.26 0.78 -8.89
C SER A 67 13.65 1.26 -10.29
N GLY A 68 14.33 2.39 -10.35
CA GLY A 68 15.13 2.86 -11.45
C GLY A 68 16.58 2.58 -11.06
N PRO A 69 17.45 2.27 -12.02
CA PRO A 69 18.86 2.07 -11.73
C PRO A 69 19.38 3.32 -11.02
N THR A 70 19.97 3.12 -9.84
CA THR A 70 20.77 4.14 -9.16
C THR A 70 21.70 4.77 -10.21
N PRO A 71 21.68 6.10 -10.41
CA PRO A 71 22.71 6.72 -11.23
C PRO A 71 24.06 6.41 -10.58
N PRO A 72 25.10 6.09 -11.39
CA PRO A 72 26.44 5.91 -10.86
C PRO A 72 26.87 7.18 -10.10
N PRO A 73 27.66 7.06 -9.02
CA PRO A 73 28.22 8.20 -8.32
C PRO A 73 29.30 8.84 -9.21
N ASP A 74 28.88 9.67 -10.16
CA ASP A 74 29.77 10.68 -10.73
C ASP A 74 29.75 11.87 -9.78
N GLU A 75 30.63 11.85 -8.77
CA GLU A 75 31.32 13.05 -8.29
C GLU A 75 32.37 12.69 -7.21
N LYS A 76 33.63 12.59 -7.63
CA LYS A 76 34.74 13.06 -6.79
C LYS A 76 35.33 14.26 -7.51
N GLN A 77 34.65 15.39 -7.40
CA GLN A 77 35.24 16.69 -7.62
C GLN A 77 36.18 17.00 -6.44
N GLY A 78 37.46 17.23 -6.74
CA GLY A 78 38.48 17.66 -5.78
C GLY A 78 39.90 17.40 -6.29
N GLY A 79 40.50 18.38 -6.98
CA GLY A 79 41.95 18.45 -7.24
C GLY A 79 42.75 18.73 -5.95
N PRO A 80 43.95 19.34 -5.99
CA PRO A 80 44.88 19.64 -7.08
C PRO A 80 46.21 18.85 -6.92
N GLU A 81 47.06 18.86 -7.96
CA GLU A 81 48.55 19.01 -7.91
C GLU A 81 49.14 18.81 -9.30
#